data_AF-A0A935Z114-F1
#
_entry.id   AF-A0A935Z114-F1
#
_cell.length_a   1.000
_cell.length_b   1.000
_cell.length_c   1.000
_cell.angle_alpha   90.00
_cell.angle_beta   90.00
_cell.angle_gamma   90.00
#
_symmetry.space_group_name_H-M   'P 1'
#
loop_
_entity.id
_entity.type
_entity.pdbx_description
1 polymer ?
#
loop_
_entity_poly.entity_id
_entity_poly.type
_entity_poly.pdbx_seq_one_letter_code
_entity_poly.pdbx_strand_id
1 'polypeptide(L)'
;MPYGLTRRLALVVVLGMLFACGCQSAREEPSPSPSRAPTPPSPTGEDASTADAGASGKLVPDEAIGPLVARLSEPPGDFPSENYVTNETSLLHVAKALRDPRLRGRAYVGVGPEQSYTYLALLDPRVAYLVDIRRGNLLEHLVFRGCFEEGATRVGFLRALLAREPRADAAKGTGFSPVEAAFRGLPSDPSLEAHGVARTRALLERLSITRAPSDDRDIVRIHRAFARHGLAIAYSMVGSERWYPTLAQNLSVTEGDVGTFLASEEAYTKVRRMVLENRVVPVVGDLGGTHALRAVGEDMRARGLTLGVFYASNVEQYLFEPKKHGTFAKSVAAMPHDDASRLVRVWFDAGRRHPEQREGHRTTQLAAPVDAFVARAEHRPFRSYWEVVTAAATD
;
A
#
# COMPACT_ATOMS: atom_id res chain seq x y z
N MET A 1 3.82 11.98 51.91
CA MET A 1 2.34 11.87 51.91
C MET A 1 1.85 12.50 50.60
N PRO A 2 0.92 11.87 49.86
CA PRO A 2 1.17 10.77 48.89
C PRO A 2 0.72 11.17 47.46
N TYR A 3 1.04 10.49 46.37
CA TYR A 3 0.56 9.19 45.84
C TYR A 3 1.61 8.69 44.81
N GLY A 4 2.01 7.42 44.64
CA GLY A 4 1.41 6.15 45.04
C GLY A 4 0.58 5.55 43.91
N LEU A 5 1.20 4.90 42.91
CA LEU A 5 0.71 3.62 42.35
C LEU A 5 1.72 2.99 41.37
N THR A 6 2.39 1.96 41.86
CA THR A 6 3.05 0.92 41.09
C THR A 6 2.00 -0.06 40.58
N ARG A 7 2.00 -0.40 39.29
CA ARG A 7 1.43 -1.66 38.78
C ARG A 7 2.46 -2.34 37.91
N ARG A 8 3.18 -3.28 38.52
CA ARG A 8 3.96 -4.32 37.85
C ARG A 8 2.96 -5.34 37.28
N LEU A 9 2.98 -5.55 35.96
CA LEU A 9 2.29 -6.69 35.35
C LEU A 9 3.25 -7.88 35.36
N ALA A 10 2.79 -8.98 35.92
CA ALA A 10 3.54 -10.21 36.11
C ALA A 10 3.78 -10.93 34.77
N LEU A 11 5.05 -11.25 34.51
CA LEU A 11 5.49 -12.15 33.45
C LEU A 11 5.46 -13.57 34.02
N VAL A 12 4.55 -14.41 33.52
CA VAL A 12 4.54 -15.86 33.83
C VAL A 12 5.34 -16.57 32.75
N VAL A 13 6.55 -16.99 33.10
CA VAL A 13 7.42 -17.85 32.30
C VAL A 13 7.12 -19.29 32.68
N VAL A 14 6.71 -20.12 31.71
CA VAL A 14 6.65 -21.58 31.86
C VAL A 14 7.74 -22.19 30.98
N LEU A 15 8.73 -22.78 31.65
CA LEU A 15 9.84 -23.54 31.08
C LEU A 15 9.41 -25.01 30.97
N GLY A 16 9.62 -25.64 29.81
CA GLY A 16 9.40 -27.07 29.59
C GLY A 16 10.49 -27.64 28.68
N MET A 17 11.23 -28.63 29.20
CA MET A 17 12.43 -29.21 28.63
C MET A 17 12.21 -30.19 27.46
N LEU A 18 13.25 -30.25 26.63
CA LEU A 18 13.66 -31.18 25.59
C LEU A 18 13.30 -32.67 25.77
N PHE A 19 12.99 -33.34 24.66
CA PHE A 19 13.50 -34.68 24.33
C PHE A 19 13.78 -34.79 22.82
N ALA A 20 14.92 -35.41 22.50
CA ALA A 20 15.46 -35.63 21.16
C ALA A 20 15.27 -37.09 20.71
N CYS A 21 15.22 -37.30 19.39
CA CYS A 21 15.49 -38.49 18.55
C CYS A 21 14.42 -38.61 17.46
N GLY A 22 14.71 -38.88 16.19
CA GLY A 22 15.94 -39.28 15.55
C GLY A 22 15.78 -39.17 14.03
N CYS A 23 16.92 -39.26 13.35
CA CYS A 23 17.08 -39.19 11.90
C CYS A 23 16.40 -40.36 11.18
N GLN A 24 15.82 -40.10 9.99
CA GLN A 24 16.16 -40.92 8.83
C GLN A 24 15.79 -40.27 7.50
N SER A 25 16.80 -40.23 6.65
CA SER A 25 16.79 -39.89 5.23
C SER A 25 16.20 -41.01 4.38
N ALA A 26 15.44 -40.65 3.36
CA ALA A 26 15.27 -41.46 2.15
C ALA A 26 15.08 -40.46 0.99
N ARG A 27 16.14 -40.21 0.22
CA ARG A 27 16.46 -40.84 -1.08
C ARG A 27 15.44 -40.48 -2.16
N GLU A 28 15.87 -39.45 -2.88
CA GLU A 28 15.43 -38.96 -4.17
C GLU A 28 15.82 -39.99 -5.25
N GLU A 29 14.88 -40.37 -6.12
CA GLU A 29 15.19 -40.95 -7.42
C GLU A 29 14.42 -40.20 -8.52
N PRO A 30 15.03 -40.01 -9.70
CA PRO A 30 14.62 -38.99 -10.65
C PRO A 30 13.61 -39.51 -11.67
N SER A 31 12.54 -38.75 -11.90
CA SER A 31 11.63 -38.99 -13.02
C SER A 31 12.14 -38.34 -14.32
N PRO A 32 12.04 -39.04 -15.47
CA PRO A 32 12.64 -38.63 -16.73
C PRO A 32 11.88 -37.50 -17.44
N SER A 33 12.64 -36.67 -18.14
CA SER A 33 12.16 -35.56 -18.98
C SER A 33 11.24 -36.02 -20.13
N PRO A 34 10.17 -35.28 -20.44
CA PRO A 34 9.54 -35.37 -21.75
C PRO A 34 10.15 -34.38 -22.75
N SER A 35 10.35 -34.92 -23.95
CA SER A 35 10.89 -34.33 -25.17
C SER A 35 10.20 -33.04 -25.63
N ARG A 36 11.02 -32.12 -26.16
CA ARG A 36 10.63 -31.00 -27.04
C ARG A 36 9.96 -31.50 -28.32
N ALA A 37 8.93 -30.77 -28.75
CA ALA A 37 8.38 -30.73 -30.11
C ALA A 37 7.79 -29.31 -30.35
N PRO A 38 7.68 -28.83 -31.60
CA PRO A 38 8.15 -27.52 -32.00
C PRO A 38 7.10 -26.39 -32.07
N THR A 39 7.61 -25.17 -31.93
CA THR A 39 6.92 -23.88 -32.13
C THR A 39 6.54 -23.66 -33.61
N PRO A 40 5.32 -23.23 -33.94
CA PRO A 40 4.98 -22.68 -35.26
C PRO A 40 5.36 -21.18 -35.38
N PRO A 41 5.58 -20.68 -36.61
CA PRO A 41 6.33 -19.45 -36.89
C PRO A 41 5.53 -18.16 -36.70
N SER A 42 6.25 -17.09 -36.34
CA SER A 42 5.81 -15.70 -36.37
C SER A 42 5.53 -15.23 -37.81
N PRO A 43 4.46 -14.45 -38.06
CA PRO A 43 4.39 -13.58 -39.21
C PRO A 43 5.03 -12.23 -38.88
N THR A 44 6.14 -11.97 -39.56
CA THR A 44 6.63 -10.64 -39.90
C THR A 44 5.58 -9.85 -40.69
N GLY A 45 5.44 -8.56 -40.39
CA GLY A 45 4.59 -7.64 -41.12
C GLY A 45 4.65 -6.24 -40.52
N GLU A 46 5.73 -5.53 -40.84
CA GLU A 46 5.79 -4.07 -40.79
C GLU A 46 4.70 -3.52 -41.73
N ASP A 47 3.74 -2.79 -41.16
CA ASP A 47 3.26 -1.49 -41.67
C ASP A 47 2.01 -1.06 -40.90
N ALA A 48 2.22 -0.21 -39.89
CA ALA A 48 1.25 0.78 -39.41
C ALA A 48 2.01 1.81 -38.56
N SER A 49 2.92 2.53 -39.21
CA SER A 49 3.45 3.77 -38.65
C SER A 49 2.33 4.81 -38.60
N THR A 50 2.20 5.41 -37.42
CA THR A 50 1.63 6.74 -37.16
C THR A 50 0.13 6.91 -37.37
N ALA A 51 -0.65 6.29 -36.47
CA ALA A 51 -1.84 6.93 -35.92
C ALA A 51 -1.49 7.47 -34.52
N ASP A 52 -1.36 8.79 -34.45
CA ASP A 52 -1.42 9.67 -33.29
C ASP A 52 -1.66 9.01 -31.91
N ALA A 53 -0.59 8.85 -31.13
CA ALA A 53 -0.65 8.50 -29.70
C ALA A 53 -0.61 9.75 -28.80
N GLY A 54 -1.07 10.90 -29.30
CA GLY A 54 -1.21 12.14 -28.56
C GLY A 54 -2.63 12.33 -28.01
N ALA A 55 -2.94 11.69 -26.87
CA ALA A 55 -3.78 12.23 -25.78
C ALA A 55 -4.17 11.14 -24.76
N SER A 56 -3.28 10.84 -23.81
CA SER A 56 -3.77 10.47 -22.47
C SER A 56 -3.70 11.75 -21.64
N GLY A 57 -4.71 12.61 -21.79
CA GLY A 57 -4.82 13.79 -20.95
C GLY A 57 -4.85 13.40 -19.48
N LYS A 58 -4.23 14.21 -18.62
CA LYS A 58 -4.35 14.06 -17.17
C LYS A 58 -5.83 13.91 -16.79
N LEU A 59 -6.16 12.95 -15.94
CA LEU A 59 -7.53 12.76 -15.42
C LEU A 59 -8.07 14.04 -14.77
N VAL A 60 -7.16 14.77 -14.12
CA VAL A 60 -7.40 16.06 -13.49
C VAL A 60 -6.21 16.96 -13.85
N PRO A 61 -6.40 18.18 -14.39
CA PRO A 61 -5.30 19.14 -14.59
C PRO A 61 -4.53 19.41 -13.28
N ASP A 62 -3.27 19.83 -13.36
CA ASP A 62 -2.43 20.00 -12.16
C ASP A 62 -3.03 21.03 -11.19
N GLU A 63 -3.47 22.16 -11.71
CA GLU A 63 -4.10 23.25 -10.98
C GLU A 63 -5.43 22.86 -10.31
N ALA A 64 -6.05 21.77 -10.76
CA ALA A 64 -7.29 21.24 -10.19
C ALA A 64 -7.06 20.17 -9.11
N ILE A 65 -5.82 19.69 -8.92
CA ILE A 65 -5.51 18.68 -7.89
C ILE A 65 -5.69 19.24 -6.49
N GLY A 66 -5.13 20.41 -6.19
CA GLY A 66 -5.25 21.05 -4.88
C GLY A 66 -6.69 21.31 -4.47
N PRO A 67 -7.52 21.95 -5.32
CA PRO A 67 -8.96 22.09 -5.07
C PRO A 67 -9.69 20.75 -4.87
N LEU A 68 -9.35 19.71 -5.64
CA LEU A 68 -9.91 18.37 -5.45
C LEU A 68 -9.53 17.80 -4.07
N VAL A 69 -8.23 17.81 -3.75
CA VAL A 69 -7.71 17.32 -2.46
C VAL A 69 -8.36 18.08 -1.30
N ALA A 70 -8.49 19.40 -1.39
CA ALA A 70 -9.12 20.23 -0.37
C ALA A 70 -10.62 19.90 -0.19
N ARG A 71 -11.35 19.67 -1.29
CA ARG A 71 -12.76 19.28 -1.25
C ARG A 71 -12.96 17.90 -0.63
N LEU A 72 -12.10 16.94 -0.98
CA LEU A 72 -12.21 15.56 -0.50
C LEU A 72 -11.71 15.40 0.94
N SER A 73 -10.76 16.23 1.38
CA SER A 73 -10.12 16.09 2.68
C SER A 73 -10.94 16.72 3.82
N GLU A 74 -10.66 16.26 5.03
CA GLU A 74 -11.14 16.83 6.29
C GLU A 74 -9.93 17.19 7.20
N PRO A 75 -10.14 17.83 8.37
CA PRO A 75 -9.05 18.10 9.30
C PRO A 75 -8.30 16.82 9.69
N PRO A 76 -6.96 16.86 9.80
CA PRO A 76 -6.18 15.67 10.18
C PRO A 76 -6.48 15.25 11.62
N GLY A 77 -6.41 13.95 11.87
CA GLY A 77 -6.47 13.38 13.20
C GLY A 77 -5.10 12.95 13.72
N ASP A 78 -5.10 12.39 14.92
CA ASP A 78 -3.87 11.98 15.61
C ASP A 78 -3.45 10.57 15.22
N PHE A 79 -2.14 10.36 15.15
CA PHE A 79 -1.55 9.04 15.01
C PHE A 79 -0.23 8.98 15.79
N PRO A 80 -0.03 7.99 16.68
CA PRO A 80 0.97 8.05 17.74
C PRO A 80 2.41 7.73 17.28
N SER A 81 2.65 7.53 15.98
CA SER A 81 3.95 7.08 15.46
C SER A 81 4.25 7.58 14.05
N GLU A 82 5.54 7.81 13.77
CA GLU A 82 6.00 8.23 12.45
C GLU A 82 6.36 7.01 11.61
N ASN A 83 5.37 6.51 10.87
CA ASN A 83 5.52 5.33 10.03
C ASN A 83 5.29 5.65 8.56
N TYR A 84 6.29 5.28 7.73
CA TYR A 84 6.40 5.59 6.31
C TYR A 84 6.41 4.33 5.42
N VAL A 85 6.29 3.15 6.03
CA VAL A 85 6.25 1.88 5.30
C VAL A 85 5.23 0.94 5.91
N THR A 86 4.67 0.04 5.10
CA THR A 86 3.80 -1.02 5.60
C THR A 86 4.55 -1.96 6.54
N ASN A 87 3.81 -2.65 7.39
CA ASN A 87 4.31 -3.72 8.25
C ASN A 87 3.55 -5.04 8.06
N GLU A 88 2.84 -5.15 6.93
CA GLU A 88 2.00 -6.29 6.60
C GLU A 88 2.83 -7.44 6.04
N THR A 89 3.14 -8.41 6.91
CA THR A 89 3.85 -9.63 6.48
C THR A 89 3.09 -10.43 5.43
N SER A 90 1.77 -10.25 5.30
CA SER A 90 0.88 -10.94 4.37
C SER A 90 0.58 -10.15 3.09
N LEU A 91 1.38 -9.12 2.79
CA LEU A 91 1.26 -8.36 1.54
C LEU A 91 1.16 -9.33 0.35
N LEU A 92 0.28 -9.03 -0.61
CA LEU A 92 -0.04 -9.86 -1.79
C LEU A 92 -0.79 -11.18 -1.55
N HIS A 93 -1.12 -11.59 -0.32
CA HIS A 93 -1.92 -12.82 -0.11
C HIS A 93 -3.32 -12.73 -0.75
N VAL A 94 -3.85 -11.51 -0.96
CA VAL A 94 -5.12 -11.28 -1.67
C VAL A 94 -4.95 -11.10 -3.18
N ALA A 95 -3.74 -11.22 -3.74
CA ALA A 95 -3.48 -10.96 -5.16
C ALA A 95 -4.38 -11.77 -6.09
N LYS A 96 -4.71 -13.02 -5.73
CA LYS A 96 -5.66 -13.85 -6.48
C LYS A 96 -7.05 -13.19 -6.59
N ALA A 97 -7.57 -12.65 -5.50
CA ALA A 97 -8.87 -11.97 -5.48
C ALA A 97 -8.83 -10.64 -6.25
N LEU A 98 -7.68 -9.96 -6.27
CA LEU A 98 -7.50 -8.67 -6.93
C LEU A 98 -7.15 -8.77 -8.43
N ARG A 99 -6.93 -9.98 -8.94
CA ARG A 99 -6.69 -10.25 -10.37
C ARG A 99 -7.96 -10.46 -11.20
N ASP A 100 -9.15 -10.34 -10.61
CA ASP A 100 -10.42 -10.37 -11.36
C ASP A 100 -10.41 -9.26 -12.43
N PRO A 101 -10.53 -9.58 -13.74
CA PRO A 101 -10.51 -8.58 -14.81
C PRO A 101 -11.60 -7.52 -14.67
N ARG A 102 -12.73 -7.83 -14.01
CA ARG A 102 -13.81 -6.88 -13.76
C ARG A 102 -13.39 -5.71 -12.89
N LEU A 103 -12.32 -5.85 -12.09
CA LEU A 103 -11.79 -4.81 -11.21
C LEU A 103 -10.97 -3.73 -11.96
N ARG A 104 -10.53 -3.99 -13.19
CA ARG A 104 -9.66 -3.09 -13.93
C ARG A 104 -10.38 -1.83 -14.37
N GLY A 105 -9.68 -0.69 -14.36
CA GLY A 105 -10.25 0.59 -14.78
C GLY A 105 -11.36 1.13 -13.86
N ARG A 106 -11.55 0.53 -12.66
CA ARG A 106 -12.47 1.02 -11.63
C ARG A 106 -11.78 1.99 -10.67
N ALA A 107 -12.50 2.53 -9.69
CA ALA A 107 -11.90 3.31 -8.62
C ALA A 107 -11.20 2.41 -7.58
N TYR A 108 -10.05 2.84 -7.09
CA TYR A 108 -9.40 2.30 -5.90
C TYR A 108 -9.55 3.31 -4.77
N VAL A 109 -9.94 2.84 -3.59
CA VAL A 109 -9.89 3.62 -2.34
C VAL A 109 -9.03 2.83 -1.37
N GLY A 110 -8.03 3.44 -0.75
CA GLY A 110 -7.25 2.70 0.22
C GLY A 110 -6.37 3.56 1.09
N VAL A 111 -5.92 2.99 2.20
CA VAL A 111 -4.96 3.64 3.10
C VAL A 111 -3.53 3.46 2.60
N GLY A 112 -2.63 4.33 3.06
CA GLY A 112 -1.21 4.32 2.72
C GLY A 112 -0.35 3.38 3.58
N PRO A 113 0.98 3.40 3.42
CA PRO A 113 1.71 4.19 2.43
C PRO A 113 1.98 3.41 1.12
N GLU A 114 3.15 2.80 0.96
CA GLU A 114 3.69 2.33 -0.32
C GLU A 114 3.02 1.08 -0.88
N GLN A 115 2.47 0.23 -0.01
CA GLN A 115 1.78 -1.00 -0.39
C GLN A 115 0.56 -0.75 -1.28
N SER A 116 -0.06 0.43 -1.17
CA SER A 116 -1.12 0.84 -2.08
C SER A 116 -0.66 0.82 -3.54
N TYR A 117 0.55 1.26 -3.86
CA TYR A 117 1.07 1.25 -5.23
C TYR A 117 1.24 -0.17 -5.81
N THR A 118 1.50 -1.16 -4.94
CA THR A 118 1.49 -2.57 -5.34
C THR A 118 0.09 -3.00 -5.81
N TYR A 119 -0.97 -2.61 -5.09
CA TYR A 119 -2.34 -2.90 -5.55
C TYR A 119 -2.70 -2.10 -6.82
N LEU A 120 -2.24 -0.86 -6.94
CA LEU A 120 -2.44 -0.08 -8.17
C LEU A 120 -1.82 -0.79 -9.39
N ALA A 121 -0.62 -1.38 -9.24
CA ALA A 121 0.03 -2.13 -10.32
C ALA A 121 -0.78 -3.36 -10.78
N LEU A 122 -1.50 -4.00 -9.84
CA LEU A 122 -2.39 -5.14 -10.13
C LEU A 122 -3.68 -4.70 -10.82
N LEU A 123 -4.28 -3.63 -10.31
CA LEU A 123 -5.65 -3.24 -10.65
C LEU A 123 -5.73 -2.29 -11.85
N ASP A 124 -4.70 -1.49 -12.13
CA ASP A 124 -4.76 -0.39 -13.10
C ASP A 124 -6.05 0.47 -12.97
N PRO A 125 -6.35 1.02 -11.78
CA PRO A 125 -7.61 1.70 -11.54
C PRO A 125 -7.68 3.03 -12.27
N ARG A 126 -8.87 3.43 -12.75
CA ARG A 126 -9.07 4.72 -13.43
C ARG A 126 -8.69 5.89 -12.54
N VAL A 127 -8.94 5.78 -11.23
CA VAL A 127 -8.54 6.73 -10.20
C VAL A 127 -8.24 5.97 -8.90
N ALA A 128 -7.28 6.46 -8.12
CA ALA A 128 -6.92 5.94 -6.81
C ALA A 128 -6.99 7.06 -5.76
N TYR A 129 -7.84 6.90 -4.76
CA TYR A 129 -7.92 7.78 -3.61
C TYR A 129 -7.15 7.15 -2.45
N LEU A 130 -6.05 7.80 -2.04
CA LEU A 130 -5.21 7.33 -0.94
C LEU A 130 -5.59 8.12 0.32
N VAL A 131 -6.43 7.52 1.15
CA VAL A 131 -7.07 8.16 2.31
C VAL A 131 -6.32 7.79 3.59
N ASP A 132 -5.81 8.77 4.32
CA ASP A 132 -5.14 8.55 5.60
C ASP A 132 -5.51 9.67 6.57
N ILE A 133 -5.63 9.36 7.86
CA ILE A 133 -6.00 10.33 8.89
C ILE A 133 -4.94 11.44 9.06
N ARG A 134 -3.69 11.17 8.64
CA ARG A 134 -2.55 12.06 8.80
C ARG A 134 -2.33 12.92 7.57
N ARG A 135 -2.17 14.22 7.79
CA ARG A 135 -1.59 15.13 6.77
C ARG A 135 -0.19 14.70 6.33
N GLY A 136 0.60 14.12 7.24
CA GLY A 136 1.93 13.60 6.93
C GLY A 136 1.93 12.52 5.84
N ASN A 137 0.89 11.68 5.77
CA ASN A 137 0.80 10.66 4.73
C ASN A 137 0.42 11.25 3.35
N LEU A 138 -0.40 12.31 3.31
CA LEU A 138 -0.60 13.08 2.09
C LEU A 138 0.73 13.64 1.55
N LEU A 139 1.54 14.24 2.43
CA LEU A 139 2.86 14.77 2.07
C LEU A 139 3.81 13.65 1.61
N GLU A 140 3.75 12.49 2.24
CA GLU A 140 4.50 11.30 1.84
C GLU A 140 4.11 10.82 0.44
N HIS A 141 2.82 10.81 0.09
CA HIS A 141 2.39 10.51 -1.27
C HIS A 141 2.85 11.57 -2.29
N LEU A 142 3.03 12.84 -1.88
CA LEU A 142 3.68 13.86 -2.73
C LEU A 142 5.18 13.63 -2.88
N VAL A 143 5.87 13.12 -1.85
CA VAL A 143 7.27 12.66 -1.95
C VAL A 143 7.36 11.53 -2.97
N PHE A 144 6.53 10.49 -2.85
CA PHE A 144 6.48 9.39 -3.80
C PHE A 144 6.17 9.88 -5.22
N ARG A 145 5.20 10.78 -5.38
CA ARG A 145 4.89 11.40 -6.68
C ARG A 145 6.12 12.06 -7.30
N GLY A 146 6.86 12.85 -6.54
CA GLY A 146 8.11 13.44 -7.02
C GLY A 146 9.14 12.40 -7.45
N CYS A 147 9.21 11.26 -6.75
CA CYS A 147 10.10 10.16 -7.12
C CYS A 147 9.65 9.44 -8.40
N PHE A 148 8.34 9.30 -8.64
CA PHE A 148 7.81 8.75 -9.89
C PHE A 148 8.01 9.71 -11.08
N GLU A 149 7.90 11.02 -10.87
CA GLU A 149 8.14 12.01 -11.92
C GLU A 149 9.60 11.99 -12.39
N GLU A 150 10.55 11.98 -11.45
CA GLU A 150 11.99 11.95 -11.74
C GLU A 150 12.48 10.57 -12.20
N GLY A 151 12.06 9.50 -11.54
CA GLY A 151 12.46 8.14 -11.88
C GLY A 151 11.78 7.67 -13.16
N ALA A 152 12.49 7.54 -14.27
CA ALA A 152 11.95 6.85 -15.45
C ALA A 152 11.93 5.32 -15.29
N THR A 153 12.72 4.80 -14.35
CA THR A 153 12.88 3.36 -14.06
C THR A 153 12.72 3.09 -12.56
N ARG A 154 12.58 1.81 -12.20
CA ARG A 154 12.54 1.37 -10.79
C ARG A 154 13.76 1.83 -9.98
N VAL A 155 14.94 1.83 -10.58
CA VAL A 155 16.17 2.33 -9.95
C VAL A 155 16.12 3.84 -9.80
N GLY A 156 15.66 4.57 -10.82
CA GLY A 156 15.51 6.03 -10.75
C GLY A 156 14.57 6.46 -9.63
N PHE A 157 13.46 5.73 -9.43
CA PHE A 157 12.54 5.94 -8.32
C PHE A 157 13.24 5.82 -6.96
N LEU A 158 13.97 4.72 -6.73
CA LEU A 158 14.67 4.51 -5.46
C LEU A 158 15.87 5.44 -5.28
N ARG A 159 16.56 5.85 -6.34
CA ARG A 159 17.58 6.91 -6.28
C ARG A 159 16.97 8.19 -5.71
N ALA A 160 15.82 8.60 -6.24
CA ALA A 160 15.11 9.80 -5.82
C ALA A 160 14.53 9.68 -4.41
N LEU A 161 14.02 8.50 -4.01
CA LEU A 161 13.42 8.27 -2.70
C LEU A 161 14.47 8.14 -1.60
N LEU A 162 15.51 7.34 -1.84
CA LEU A 162 16.53 7.02 -0.84
C LEU A 162 17.65 8.08 -0.79
N ALA A 163 17.66 9.02 -1.72
CA ALA A 163 18.73 10.00 -1.91
C ALA A 163 20.10 9.31 -1.99
N ARG A 164 20.25 8.30 -2.86
CA ARG A 164 21.48 7.51 -3.01
C ARG A 164 21.80 7.31 -4.48
N GLU A 165 23.04 7.54 -4.88
CA GLU A 165 23.47 7.16 -6.23
C GLU A 165 23.55 5.64 -6.35
N PRO A 166 22.87 5.01 -7.32
CA PRO A 166 22.93 3.56 -7.51
C PRO A 166 24.29 3.15 -8.07
N ARG A 167 24.69 1.89 -7.85
CA ARG A 167 25.84 1.32 -8.58
C ARG A 167 25.56 1.27 -10.09
N ALA A 168 26.54 1.66 -10.90
CA ALA A 168 26.41 1.87 -12.35
C ALA A 168 26.03 0.60 -13.15
N ASP A 169 26.27 -0.58 -12.59
CA ASP A 169 26.03 -1.90 -13.16
C ASP A 169 24.70 -2.54 -12.73
N ALA A 170 23.85 -1.82 -11.99
CA ALA A 170 22.74 -2.43 -11.29
C ALA A 170 21.39 -2.39 -12.03
N ALA A 171 20.57 -3.42 -11.77
CA ALA A 171 19.18 -3.63 -12.17
C ALA A 171 18.86 -4.13 -13.59
N LYS A 172 19.69 -5.02 -14.14
CA LYS A 172 19.22 -5.92 -15.20
C LYS A 172 18.60 -7.17 -14.56
N GLY A 173 17.35 -7.47 -14.88
CA GLY A 173 16.65 -8.68 -14.41
C GLY A 173 15.25 -8.43 -13.84
N THR A 174 14.55 -9.54 -13.58
CA THR A 174 13.21 -9.57 -13.01
C THR A 174 13.27 -9.63 -11.47
N GLY A 175 12.21 -9.16 -10.82
CA GLY A 175 12.12 -9.12 -9.37
C GLY A 175 12.82 -7.90 -8.75
N PHE A 176 12.76 -7.80 -7.43
CA PHE A 176 13.31 -6.67 -6.68
C PHE A 176 14.80 -6.82 -6.34
N SER A 177 15.31 -8.05 -6.23
CA SER A 177 16.69 -8.32 -5.79
C SER A 177 17.78 -7.56 -6.59
N PRO A 178 17.74 -7.48 -7.93
CA PRO A 178 18.72 -6.69 -8.69
C PRO A 178 18.65 -5.18 -8.38
N VAL A 179 17.45 -4.67 -8.06
CA VAL A 179 17.24 -3.27 -7.69
C VAL A 179 17.76 -3.02 -6.28
N GLU A 180 17.51 -3.93 -5.33
CA GLU A 180 18.03 -3.84 -3.96
C GLU A 180 19.57 -3.80 -3.93
N ALA A 181 20.20 -4.67 -4.74
CA ALA A 181 21.66 -4.73 -4.87
C ALA A 181 22.27 -3.40 -5.34
N ALA A 182 21.53 -2.60 -6.12
CA ALA A 182 21.95 -1.27 -6.58
C ALA A 182 22.24 -0.30 -5.43
N PHE A 183 21.57 -0.47 -4.28
CA PHE A 183 21.59 0.49 -3.16
C PHE A 183 22.23 -0.06 -1.89
N ARG A 184 22.46 -1.38 -1.81
CA ARG A 184 22.92 -2.05 -0.59
C ARG A 184 24.23 -1.45 -0.07
N GLY A 185 24.23 -0.97 1.18
CA GLY A 185 25.40 -0.42 1.85
C GLY A 185 25.87 0.95 1.35
N LEU A 186 25.12 1.62 0.46
CA LEU A 186 25.49 2.94 -0.03
C LEU A 186 25.06 4.05 0.95
N PRO A 187 25.88 5.10 1.13
CA PRO A 187 25.53 6.26 1.95
C PRO A 187 24.50 7.13 1.22
N SER A 188 23.69 7.86 1.98
CA SER A 188 22.86 8.93 1.42
C SER A 188 23.71 10.10 0.92
N ASP A 189 23.28 10.72 -0.17
CA ASP A 189 23.80 11.95 -0.74
C ASP A 189 22.94 13.14 -0.27
N PRO A 190 23.49 14.08 0.52
CA PRO A 190 22.77 15.25 0.99
C PRO A 190 22.24 16.17 -0.12
N SER A 191 22.89 16.21 -1.27
CA SER A 191 22.43 17.00 -2.42
C SER A 191 21.17 16.41 -3.06
N LEU A 192 21.07 15.07 -3.12
CA LEU A 192 19.87 14.38 -3.57
C LEU A 192 18.72 14.53 -2.57
N GLU A 193 19.01 14.50 -1.26
CA GLU A 193 18.01 14.77 -0.21
C GLU A 193 17.46 16.21 -0.36
N ALA A 194 18.35 17.20 -0.49
CA ALA A 194 17.95 18.60 -0.68
C ALA A 194 17.16 18.80 -1.97
N HIS A 195 17.56 18.15 -3.07
CA HIS A 195 16.82 18.15 -4.33
C HIS A 195 15.42 17.55 -4.18
N GLY A 196 15.30 16.43 -3.46
CA GLY A 196 14.02 15.80 -3.12
C GLY A 196 13.08 16.74 -2.39
N VAL A 197 13.58 17.42 -1.36
CA VAL A 197 12.80 18.41 -0.60
C VAL A 197 12.34 19.57 -1.49
N ALA A 198 13.24 20.13 -2.30
CA ALA A 198 12.90 21.23 -3.22
C ALA A 198 11.84 20.82 -4.26
N ARG A 199 11.98 19.61 -4.82
CA ARG A 199 11.02 19.04 -5.77
C ARG A 199 9.63 18.87 -5.15
N THR A 200 9.53 18.35 -3.91
CA THR A 200 8.23 18.21 -3.22
C THR A 200 7.59 19.56 -2.89
N ARG A 201 8.38 20.60 -2.57
CA ARG A 201 7.86 21.96 -2.40
C ARG A 201 7.30 22.55 -3.69
N ALA A 202 8.03 22.40 -4.80
CA ALA A 202 7.56 22.82 -6.11
C ALA A 202 6.29 22.06 -6.54
N LEU A 203 6.16 20.78 -6.16
CA LEU A 203 4.94 20.00 -6.38
C LEU A 203 3.71 20.59 -5.69
N LEU A 204 3.82 21.01 -4.43
CA LEU A 204 2.72 21.65 -3.72
C LEU A 204 2.22 22.88 -4.47
N GLU A 205 3.13 23.72 -4.98
CA GLU A 205 2.80 24.91 -5.76
C GLU A 205 2.17 24.55 -7.11
N ARG A 206 2.81 23.68 -7.89
CA ARG A 206 2.33 23.25 -9.21
C ARG A 206 0.94 22.61 -9.14
N LEU A 207 0.67 21.85 -8.08
CA LEU A 207 -0.60 21.17 -7.87
C LEU A 207 -1.62 22.04 -7.14
N SER A 208 -1.30 23.29 -6.81
CA SER A 208 -2.17 24.21 -6.07
C SER A 208 -2.64 23.65 -4.71
N ILE A 209 -1.82 22.81 -4.07
CA ILE A 209 -2.12 22.26 -2.74
C ILE A 209 -1.79 23.32 -1.69
N THR A 210 -2.80 23.71 -0.91
CA THR A 210 -2.64 24.68 0.19
C THR A 210 -1.65 24.15 1.23
N ARG A 211 -0.56 24.88 1.42
CA ARG A 211 0.46 24.56 2.42
C ARG A 211 -0.04 24.86 3.83
N ALA A 212 0.16 23.92 4.76
CA ALA A 212 -0.01 24.14 6.18
C ALA A 212 1.34 24.55 6.82
N PRO A 213 1.32 25.21 8.00
CA PRO A 213 2.55 25.69 8.64
C PRO A 213 3.59 24.60 8.95
N SER A 214 3.16 23.34 9.13
CA SER A 214 4.07 22.22 9.43
C SER A 214 4.65 21.55 8.19
N ASP A 215 4.09 21.77 7.00
CA ASP A 215 4.39 20.95 5.81
C ASP A 215 5.87 20.97 5.45
N ASP A 216 6.51 22.13 5.48
CA ASP A 216 7.93 22.26 5.11
C ASP A 216 8.86 21.46 6.02
N ARG A 217 8.53 21.41 7.32
CA ARG A 217 9.28 20.62 8.30
C ARG A 217 9.01 19.12 8.10
N ASP A 218 7.75 18.77 7.86
CA ASP A 218 7.33 17.37 7.74
C ASP A 218 7.84 16.75 6.43
N ILE A 219 7.90 17.51 5.33
CA ILE A 219 8.55 17.11 4.07
C ILE A 219 10.04 16.80 4.28
N VAL A 220 10.76 17.68 4.98
CA VAL A 220 12.18 17.45 5.33
C VAL A 220 12.32 16.18 6.17
N ARG A 221 11.40 15.95 7.12
CA ARG A 221 11.42 14.76 7.97
C ARG A 221 11.23 13.48 7.18
N ILE A 222 10.29 13.45 6.23
CA ILE A 222 10.03 12.28 5.36
C ILE A 222 11.25 11.96 4.51
N HIS A 223 11.79 12.95 3.76
CA HIS A 223 12.99 12.75 2.93
C HIS A 223 14.17 12.27 3.77
N ARG A 224 14.40 12.89 4.94
CA ARG A 224 15.46 12.49 5.86
C ARG A 224 15.30 11.07 6.38
N ALA A 225 14.07 10.61 6.64
CA ALA A 225 13.82 9.25 7.11
C ALA A 225 14.25 8.23 6.04
N PHE A 226 13.83 8.42 4.79
CA PHE A 226 14.24 7.55 3.68
C PHE A 226 15.74 7.65 3.36
N ALA A 227 16.33 8.85 3.40
CA ALA A 227 17.77 9.03 3.19
C ALA A 227 18.60 8.29 4.26
N ARG A 228 18.27 8.54 5.53
CA ARG A 228 18.97 7.96 6.69
C ARG A 228 18.86 6.44 6.71
N HIS A 229 17.65 5.91 6.64
CA HIS A 229 17.41 4.49 6.86
C HIS A 229 17.51 3.67 5.56
N GLY A 230 17.34 4.29 4.40
CA GLY A 230 17.38 3.62 3.11
C GLY A 230 16.37 2.48 3.03
N LEU A 231 16.77 1.38 2.38
CA LEU A 231 15.97 0.16 2.30
C LEU A 231 15.79 -0.57 3.65
N ALA A 232 16.52 -0.15 4.70
CA ALA A 232 16.36 -0.70 6.05
C ALA A 232 15.31 0.05 6.88
N ILE A 233 14.66 1.09 6.34
CA ILE A 233 13.53 1.73 7.01
C ILE A 233 12.43 0.68 7.28
N ALA A 234 11.87 0.71 8.48
CA ALA A 234 10.85 -0.23 8.93
C ALA A 234 9.83 0.51 9.80
N TYR A 235 8.63 -0.07 9.90
CA TYR A 235 7.64 0.41 10.85
C TYR A 235 8.19 0.31 12.28
N SER A 236 7.82 1.26 13.14
CA SER A 236 8.20 1.28 14.55
C SER A 236 7.05 1.83 15.40
N MET A 237 6.99 1.39 16.66
CA MET A 237 6.10 1.96 17.66
C MET A 237 6.92 2.34 18.88
N VAL A 238 6.68 3.55 19.39
CA VAL A 238 7.31 4.03 20.61
C VAL A 238 7.02 3.03 21.74
N GLY A 239 8.07 2.58 22.43
CA GLY A 239 7.94 1.64 23.55
C GLY A 239 7.68 0.18 23.15
N SER A 240 7.81 -0.18 21.86
CA SER A 240 7.68 -1.56 21.39
C SER A 240 8.99 -2.12 20.90
N GLU A 241 9.38 -3.31 21.38
CA GLU A 241 10.49 -4.11 20.86
C GLU A 241 10.05 -5.03 19.71
N ARG A 242 8.82 -4.84 19.20
CA ARG A 242 8.24 -5.69 18.15
C ARG A 242 9.02 -5.50 16.85
N TRP A 243 9.49 -6.62 16.29
CA TRP A 243 10.08 -6.64 14.95
C TRP A 243 9.01 -6.44 13.85
N TYR A 244 9.40 -5.69 12.81
CA TYR A 244 8.60 -5.38 11.62
C TYR A 244 9.46 -5.52 10.36
N PRO A 245 8.86 -5.85 9.20
CA PRO A 245 9.62 -5.95 7.96
C PRO A 245 10.19 -4.58 7.53
N THR A 246 11.36 -4.61 6.93
CA THR A 246 11.97 -3.43 6.30
C THR A 246 11.34 -3.15 4.94
N LEU A 247 11.57 -1.95 4.39
CA LEU A 247 11.20 -1.60 3.02
C LEU A 247 11.77 -2.60 2.00
N ALA A 248 13.01 -3.04 2.18
CA ALA A 248 13.61 -4.08 1.33
C ALA A 248 12.76 -5.36 1.33
N GLN A 249 12.34 -5.80 2.52
CA GLN A 249 11.54 -7.02 2.68
C GLN A 249 10.15 -6.83 2.10
N ASN A 250 9.47 -5.71 2.37
CA ASN A 250 8.17 -5.38 1.78
C ASN A 250 8.21 -5.38 0.25
N LEU A 251 9.22 -4.75 -0.35
CA LEU A 251 9.37 -4.65 -1.80
C LEU A 251 9.77 -5.97 -2.48
N SER A 252 10.36 -6.90 -1.70
CA SER A 252 10.74 -8.24 -2.15
C SER A 252 9.60 -9.25 -2.14
N VAL A 253 8.44 -8.92 -1.55
CA VAL A 253 7.33 -9.85 -1.43
C VAL A 253 6.81 -10.28 -2.80
N THR A 254 6.55 -11.58 -2.93
CA THR A 254 5.92 -12.20 -4.11
C THR A 254 4.84 -13.19 -3.67
N GLU A 255 3.81 -13.35 -4.49
CA GLU A 255 2.76 -14.38 -4.35
C GLU A 255 2.58 -15.04 -5.73
N GLY A 256 3.13 -16.25 -5.90
CA GLY A 256 3.21 -16.88 -7.22
C GLY A 256 4.05 -16.05 -8.20
N ASP A 257 3.47 -15.71 -9.35
CA ASP A 257 4.09 -14.86 -10.38
C ASP A 257 3.91 -13.35 -10.11
N VAL A 258 3.24 -12.99 -9.02
CA VAL A 258 2.95 -11.60 -8.66
C VAL A 258 4.04 -11.05 -7.75
N GLY A 259 4.53 -9.85 -8.04
CA GLY A 259 5.38 -9.08 -7.14
C GLY A 259 4.85 -7.66 -6.90
N THR A 260 5.62 -6.87 -6.16
CA THR A 260 5.30 -5.45 -5.87
C THR A 260 5.39 -4.54 -7.09
N PHE A 261 5.03 -3.27 -6.95
CA PHE A 261 5.18 -2.29 -8.04
C PHE A 261 6.63 -2.07 -8.49
N LEU A 262 7.62 -2.54 -7.72
CA LEU A 262 9.05 -2.54 -8.09
C LEU A 262 9.57 -3.92 -8.50
N ALA A 263 8.71 -4.92 -8.70
CA ALA A 263 9.12 -6.24 -9.14
C ALA A 263 9.48 -6.31 -10.64
N SER A 264 8.92 -5.44 -11.48
CA SER A 264 9.24 -5.37 -12.91
C SER A 264 9.10 -3.95 -13.45
N GLU A 265 9.79 -3.63 -14.56
CA GLU A 265 9.63 -2.33 -15.23
C GLU A 265 8.21 -2.13 -15.75
N GLU A 266 7.49 -3.19 -16.12
CA GLU A 266 6.09 -3.11 -16.54
C GLU A 266 5.18 -2.66 -15.39
N ALA A 267 5.30 -3.30 -14.22
CA ALA A 267 4.52 -2.94 -13.04
C ALA A 267 4.80 -1.49 -12.61
N TYR A 268 6.08 -1.11 -12.62
CA TYR A 268 6.52 0.23 -12.31
C TYR A 268 5.99 1.27 -13.30
N THR A 269 6.13 1.02 -14.61
CA THR A 269 5.69 1.94 -15.67
C THR A 269 4.20 2.17 -15.61
N LYS A 270 3.41 1.13 -15.30
CA LYS A 270 1.97 1.25 -15.11
C LYS A 270 1.62 2.19 -13.96
N VAL A 271 2.29 2.05 -12.81
CA VAL A 271 2.07 2.95 -11.66
C VAL A 271 2.55 4.36 -11.95
N ARG A 272 3.76 4.50 -12.51
CA ARG A 272 4.33 5.78 -12.91
C ARG A 272 3.38 6.53 -13.85
N ARG A 273 2.85 5.86 -14.87
CA ARG A 273 1.84 6.42 -15.78
C ARG A 273 0.64 6.97 -14.99
N MET A 274 0.07 6.20 -14.07
CA MET A 274 -1.08 6.67 -13.28
C MET A 274 -0.77 7.92 -12.46
N VAL A 275 0.44 8.00 -11.90
CA VAL A 275 0.90 9.20 -11.17
C VAL A 275 1.04 10.40 -12.10
N LEU A 276 1.67 10.23 -13.27
CA LEU A 276 1.85 11.30 -14.26
C LEU A 276 0.53 11.80 -14.87
N GLU A 277 -0.44 10.89 -15.01
CA GLU A 277 -1.80 11.19 -15.48
C GLU A 277 -2.70 11.76 -14.39
N ASN A 278 -2.18 12.11 -13.20
CA ASN A 278 -2.98 12.66 -12.10
C ASN A 278 -4.14 11.74 -11.65
N ARG A 279 -3.93 10.41 -11.72
CA ARG A 279 -4.92 9.41 -11.30
C ARG A 279 -4.79 9.01 -9.83
N VAL A 280 -3.71 9.42 -9.14
CA VAL A 280 -3.49 9.12 -7.72
C VAL A 280 -3.71 10.39 -6.89
N VAL A 281 -4.74 10.39 -6.05
CA VAL A 281 -5.22 11.54 -5.28
C VAL A 281 -5.06 11.24 -3.79
N PRO A 282 -4.10 11.88 -3.09
CA PRO A 282 -3.99 11.74 -1.64
C PRO A 282 -5.07 12.57 -0.94
N VAL A 283 -5.70 12.01 0.10
CA VAL A 283 -6.81 12.61 0.84
C VAL A 283 -6.57 12.47 2.33
N VAL A 284 -6.72 13.56 3.08
CA VAL A 284 -6.72 13.48 4.55
C VAL A 284 -8.12 13.09 5.02
N GLY A 285 -8.25 11.97 5.72
CA GLY A 285 -9.55 11.47 6.17
C GLY A 285 -9.53 10.39 7.24
N ASP A 286 -10.42 10.52 8.22
CA ASP A 286 -10.81 9.45 9.14
C ASP A 286 -11.80 8.51 8.43
N LEU A 287 -11.48 7.21 8.35
CA LEU A 287 -12.40 6.22 7.76
C LEU A 287 -13.71 6.10 8.55
N GLY A 288 -13.69 6.40 9.86
CA GLY A 288 -14.86 6.50 10.71
C GLY A 288 -15.47 7.90 10.76
N GLY A 289 -14.92 8.85 10.00
CA GLY A 289 -15.34 10.24 9.90
C GLY A 289 -16.61 10.41 9.06
N THR A 290 -17.06 11.67 8.98
CA THR A 290 -18.34 12.02 8.33
C THR A 290 -18.18 12.69 6.97
N HIS A 291 -16.96 13.02 6.55
CA HIS A 291 -16.74 13.79 5.33
C HIS A 291 -15.95 13.02 4.28
N ALA A 292 -14.68 12.68 4.53
CA ALA A 292 -13.74 12.29 3.47
C ALA A 292 -14.23 11.12 2.59
N LEU A 293 -14.67 10.00 3.20
CA LEU A 293 -15.17 8.86 2.43
C LEU A 293 -16.47 9.14 1.68
N ARG A 294 -17.33 10.02 2.22
CA ARG A 294 -18.57 10.43 1.52
C ARG A 294 -18.25 11.30 0.32
N ALA A 295 -17.36 12.27 0.50
CA ALA A 295 -16.88 13.14 -0.59
C ALA A 295 -16.18 12.33 -1.70
N VAL A 296 -15.39 11.31 -1.33
CA VAL A 296 -14.81 10.35 -2.29
C VAL A 296 -15.91 9.60 -3.06
N GLY A 297 -16.93 9.07 -2.36
CA GLY A 297 -18.07 8.41 -3.01
C GLY A 297 -18.88 9.34 -3.93
N GLU A 298 -18.99 10.62 -3.59
CA GLU A 298 -19.62 11.65 -4.43
C GLU A 298 -18.78 11.97 -5.67
N ASP A 299 -17.46 12.11 -5.54
CA ASP A 299 -16.54 12.33 -6.67
C ASP A 299 -16.53 11.12 -7.62
N MET A 300 -16.59 9.90 -7.08
CA MET A 300 -16.77 8.67 -7.88
C MET A 300 -18.07 8.71 -8.69
N ARG A 301 -19.21 9.07 -8.07
CA ARG A 301 -20.50 9.20 -8.78
C ARG A 301 -20.45 10.26 -9.86
N ALA A 302 -19.89 11.43 -9.56
CA ALA A 302 -19.74 12.52 -10.53
C ALA A 302 -18.90 12.11 -11.75
N ARG A 303 -17.97 11.17 -11.58
CA ARG A 303 -17.13 10.61 -12.65
C ARG A 303 -17.71 9.35 -13.32
N GLY A 304 -18.87 8.85 -12.86
CA GLY A 304 -19.43 7.58 -13.34
C GLY A 304 -18.56 6.37 -13.02
N LEU A 305 -17.85 6.38 -11.89
CA LEU A 305 -16.92 5.32 -11.49
C LEU A 305 -17.51 4.42 -10.42
N THR A 306 -17.40 3.11 -10.62
CA THR A 306 -17.69 2.08 -9.63
C THR A 306 -16.43 1.75 -8.82
N LEU A 307 -16.58 1.45 -7.54
CA LEU A 307 -15.55 0.92 -6.66
C LEU A 307 -15.06 -0.43 -7.19
N GLY A 308 -13.76 -0.55 -7.42
CA GLY A 308 -13.11 -1.83 -7.63
C GLY A 308 -12.70 -2.42 -6.28
N VAL A 309 -11.81 -1.71 -5.59
CA VAL A 309 -11.25 -2.18 -4.32
C VAL A 309 -11.26 -1.05 -3.30
N PHE A 310 -11.72 -1.37 -2.09
CA PHE A 310 -11.48 -0.61 -0.89
C PHE A 310 -10.43 -1.34 -0.04
N TYR A 311 -9.29 -0.72 0.27
CA TYR A 311 -8.25 -1.30 1.12
C TYR A 311 -8.16 -0.55 2.46
N ALA A 312 -8.59 -1.19 3.53
CA ALA A 312 -8.70 -0.59 4.87
C ALA A 312 -7.50 -0.87 5.79
N SER A 313 -6.56 -1.72 5.38
CA SER A 313 -5.55 -2.31 6.27
C SER A 313 -6.22 -2.83 7.57
N ASN A 314 -5.69 -2.51 8.75
CA ASN A 314 -6.32 -2.80 10.04
C ASN A 314 -7.09 -1.61 10.65
N VAL A 315 -7.38 -0.55 9.89
CA VAL A 315 -8.00 0.67 10.43
C VAL A 315 -9.35 0.39 11.08
N GLU A 316 -10.13 -0.54 10.52
CA GLU A 316 -11.41 -0.99 11.07
C GLU A 316 -11.32 -1.38 12.56
N GLN A 317 -10.17 -1.89 13.02
CA GLN A 317 -9.93 -2.20 14.43
C GLN A 317 -10.16 -1.01 15.36
N TYR A 318 -9.64 0.16 14.97
CA TYR A 318 -9.65 1.36 15.77
C TYR A 318 -10.99 2.11 15.72
N LEU A 319 -11.94 1.64 14.90
CA LEU A 319 -13.27 2.23 14.79
C LEU A 319 -14.27 1.67 15.81
N PHE A 320 -13.93 0.58 16.51
CA PHE A 320 -14.84 -0.06 17.46
C PHE A 320 -14.94 0.69 18.80
N GLU A 321 -13.81 1.05 19.40
CA GLU A 321 -13.78 1.80 20.67
C GLU A 321 -14.53 3.14 20.58
N PRO A 322 -14.29 4.01 19.57
CA PRO A 322 -15.07 5.23 19.40
C PRO A 322 -16.46 5.00 18.80
N LYS A 323 -16.89 3.74 18.61
CA LYS A 323 -18.18 3.35 17.99
C LYS A 323 -18.42 3.95 16.60
N LYS A 324 -17.35 4.17 15.84
CA LYS A 324 -17.36 4.73 14.48
C LYS A 324 -17.47 3.68 13.36
N HIS A 325 -17.36 2.38 13.67
CA HIS A 325 -17.44 1.33 12.64
C HIS A 325 -18.76 1.37 11.85
N GLY A 326 -19.88 1.71 12.49
CA GLY A 326 -21.17 1.88 11.80
C GLY A 326 -21.18 3.06 10.81
N THR A 327 -20.46 4.14 11.11
CA THR A 327 -20.29 5.27 10.18
C THR A 327 -19.47 4.86 8.98
N PHE A 328 -18.36 4.13 9.20
CA PHE A 328 -17.54 3.56 8.14
C PHE A 328 -18.37 2.67 7.22
N ALA A 329 -19.13 1.72 7.77
CA ALA A 329 -19.98 0.82 6.99
C ALA A 329 -20.99 1.59 6.12
N LYS A 330 -21.64 2.63 6.68
CA LYS A 330 -22.55 3.51 5.92
C LYS A 330 -21.85 4.28 4.81
N SER A 331 -20.62 4.74 5.03
CA SER A 331 -19.83 5.44 4.01
C SER A 331 -19.44 4.50 2.86
N VAL A 332 -19.02 3.27 3.17
CA VAL A 332 -18.74 2.23 2.16
C VAL A 332 -20.01 1.86 1.39
N ALA A 333 -21.13 1.63 2.07
CA ALA A 333 -22.42 1.33 1.45
C ALA A 333 -22.91 2.44 0.51
N ALA A 334 -22.55 3.69 0.79
CA ALA A 334 -22.91 4.81 -0.07
C ALA A 334 -22.06 4.86 -1.35
N MET A 335 -20.83 4.35 -1.38
CA MET A 335 -19.99 4.39 -2.59
C MET A 335 -20.64 3.62 -3.74
N PRO A 336 -20.48 4.01 -5.01
CA PRO A 336 -20.94 3.19 -6.13
C PRO A 336 -20.18 1.86 -6.14
N HIS A 337 -20.85 0.73 -5.94
CA HIS A 337 -20.24 -0.60 -5.88
C HIS A 337 -21.17 -1.66 -6.50
N ASP A 338 -20.63 -2.83 -6.79
CA ASP A 338 -21.36 -3.98 -7.33
C ASP A 338 -20.77 -5.33 -6.83
N ASP A 339 -21.24 -6.43 -7.40
CA ASP A 339 -20.84 -7.80 -7.05
C ASP A 339 -19.34 -8.09 -7.27
N ALA A 340 -18.65 -7.30 -8.11
CA ALA A 340 -17.22 -7.40 -8.33
C ALA A 340 -16.42 -6.61 -7.29
N SER A 341 -17.00 -5.59 -6.66
CA SER A 341 -16.30 -4.75 -5.67
C SER A 341 -15.77 -5.56 -4.49
N ARG A 342 -14.53 -5.26 -4.05
CA ARG A 342 -13.86 -5.96 -2.94
C ARG A 342 -13.47 -5.00 -1.83
N LEU A 343 -13.68 -5.43 -0.58
CA LEU A 343 -13.12 -4.81 0.61
C LEU A 343 -11.97 -5.68 1.13
N VAL A 344 -10.78 -5.10 1.18
CA VAL A 344 -9.55 -5.72 1.65
C VAL A 344 -9.18 -5.16 3.01
N ARG A 345 -8.88 -6.06 3.95
CA ARG A 345 -8.52 -5.73 5.34
C ARG A 345 -7.42 -6.63 5.86
N VAL A 346 -6.83 -6.26 6.98
CA VAL A 346 -5.68 -6.95 7.58
C VAL A 346 -5.93 -7.21 9.05
N TRP A 347 -5.90 -8.47 9.45
CA TRP A 347 -5.81 -8.86 10.85
C TRP A 347 -4.34 -8.93 11.29
N PHE A 348 -3.98 -8.26 12.37
CA PHE A 348 -2.69 -8.44 13.05
C PHE A 348 -2.88 -9.40 14.21
N ASP A 349 -1.99 -10.39 14.35
CA ASP A 349 -2.01 -11.36 15.44
C ASP A 349 -1.70 -10.71 16.81
N ALA A 350 -2.68 -10.01 17.37
CA ALA A 350 -2.60 -9.36 18.67
C ALA A 350 -2.76 -10.36 19.82
N GLY A 351 -1.99 -11.45 19.80
CA GLY A 351 -2.13 -12.59 20.71
C GLY A 351 -3.24 -13.58 20.33
N ARG A 352 -3.95 -13.34 19.22
CA ARG A 352 -4.94 -14.26 18.66
C ARG A 352 -4.66 -14.51 17.18
N ARG A 353 -4.30 -15.74 16.84
CA ARG A 353 -4.03 -16.18 15.47
C ARG A 353 -5.33 -16.28 14.68
N HIS A 354 -5.36 -15.76 13.45
CA HIS A 354 -6.51 -15.93 12.55
C HIS A 354 -6.54 -17.37 11.99
N PRO A 355 -7.71 -17.99 11.75
CA PRO A 355 -7.80 -19.32 11.13
C PRO A 355 -7.06 -19.42 9.78
N GLU A 356 -7.13 -18.37 8.96
CA GLU A 356 -6.46 -18.29 7.65
C GLU A 356 -5.01 -17.75 7.72
N GLN A 357 -4.45 -17.56 8.93
CA GLN A 357 -3.09 -17.04 9.07
C GLN A 357 -2.07 -18.08 8.58
N ARG A 358 -1.37 -17.76 7.49
CA ARG A 358 -0.28 -18.60 6.94
C ARG A 358 0.93 -18.65 7.88
N GLU A 359 1.66 -19.76 7.86
CA GLU A 359 2.86 -19.97 8.67
C GLU A 359 3.93 -18.89 8.38
N GLY A 360 4.61 -18.39 9.41
CA GLY A 360 5.63 -17.34 9.28
C GLY A 360 5.07 -15.92 9.12
N HIS A 361 3.76 -15.75 8.93
CA HIS A 361 3.13 -14.44 8.82
C HIS A 361 2.44 -14.06 10.13
N ARG A 362 2.54 -12.77 10.49
CA ARG A 362 1.91 -12.17 11.68
C ARG A 362 0.61 -11.44 11.34
N THR A 363 0.38 -11.26 10.06
CA THR A 363 -0.80 -10.61 9.53
C THR A 363 -1.57 -11.58 8.64
N THR A 364 -2.87 -11.39 8.53
CA THR A 364 -3.73 -12.10 7.59
C THR A 364 -4.50 -11.08 6.79
N GLN A 365 -4.27 -11.03 5.48
CA GLN A 365 -5.07 -10.23 4.57
C GLN A 365 -6.29 -11.02 4.12
N LEU A 366 -7.44 -10.33 4.10
CA LEU A 366 -8.72 -10.90 3.72
C LEU A 366 -9.35 -9.99 2.68
N ALA A 367 -9.94 -10.58 1.64
CA ALA A 367 -10.73 -9.87 0.65
C ALA A 367 -12.17 -10.42 0.69
N ALA A 368 -13.14 -9.55 0.90
CA ALA A 368 -14.56 -9.90 0.91
C ALA A 368 -15.33 -9.07 -0.12
N PRO A 369 -16.46 -9.58 -0.67
CA PRO A 369 -17.38 -8.76 -1.44
C PRO A 369 -17.89 -7.56 -0.62
N VAL A 370 -17.97 -6.38 -1.23
CA VAL A 370 -18.50 -5.18 -0.54
C VAL A 370 -19.96 -5.39 -0.14
N ASP A 371 -20.79 -5.94 -1.04
CA ASP A 371 -22.21 -6.24 -0.78
C ASP A 371 -22.40 -7.10 0.47
N ALA A 372 -21.58 -8.15 0.63
CA ALA A 372 -21.67 -9.05 1.79
C ALA A 372 -21.35 -8.31 3.09
N PHE A 373 -20.35 -7.43 3.08
CA PHE A 373 -20.00 -6.60 4.23
C PHE A 373 -21.13 -5.61 4.58
N VAL A 374 -21.68 -4.92 3.57
CA VAL A 374 -22.76 -3.94 3.74
C VAL A 374 -24.03 -4.62 4.26
N ALA A 375 -24.48 -5.69 3.62
CA ALA A 375 -25.66 -6.44 4.03
C ALA A 375 -25.51 -6.96 5.47
N ARG A 376 -24.34 -7.50 5.81
CA ARG A 376 -24.07 -7.94 7.19
C ARG A 376 -24.14 -6.77 8.16
N ALA A 377 -23.47 -5.65 7.86
CA ALA A 377 -23.43 -4.49 8.75
C ALA A 377 -24.83 -3.88 9.00
N GLU A 378 -25.72 -3.92 8.01
CA GLU A 378 -27.09 -3.43 8.11
C GLU A 378 -28.00 -4.35 8.95
N HIS A 379 -27.97 -5.66 8.69
CA HIS A 379 -28.84 -6.61 9.40
C HIS A 379 -28.37 -6.91 10.83
N ARG A 380 -27.06 -7.02 11.02
CA ARG A 380 -26.45 -7.31 12.31
C ARG A 380 -25.13 -6.55 12.40
N PRO A 381 -25.07 -5.41 13.11
CA PRO A 381 -23.82 -4.70 13.29
C PRO A 381 -22.75 -5.61 13.93
N PHE A 382 -21.52 -5.51 13.43
CA PHE A 382 -20.37 -6.18 14.03
C PHE A 382 -20.13 -5.64 15.44
N ARG A 383 -19.76 -6.52 16.38
CA ARG A 383 -19.49 -6.18 17.78
C ARG A 383 -18.00 -5.99 18.05
N SER A 384 -17.14 -6.50 17.19
CA SER A 384 -15.69 -6.40 17.32
C SER A 384 -15.02 -6.55 15.96
N TYR A 385 -13.77 -6.09 15.88
CA TYR A 385 -12.97 -6.30 14.68
C TYR A 385 -12.68 -7.78 14.42
N TRP A 386 -12.58 -8.60 15.46
CA TRP A 386 -12.46 -10.04 15.30
C TRP A 386 -13.64 -10.62 14.52
N GLU A 387 -14.87 -10.19 14.85
CA GLU A 387 -16.07 -10.62 14.11
C GLU A 387 -16.02 -10.17 12.65
N VAL A 388 -15.51 -8.97 12.37
CA VAL A 388 -15.33 -8.45 10.99
C VAL A 388 -14.40 -9.33 10.17
N VAL A 389 -13.28 -9.78 10.76
CA VAL A 389 -12.28 -10.59 10.04
C VAL A 389 -12.64 -12.07 9.97
N THR A 390 -13.47 -12.60 10.88
CA THR A 390 -13.86 -14.02 10.84
C THR A 390 -15.24 -14.30 10.25
N ALA A 391 -16.08 -13.29 9.99
CA ALA A 391 -17.46 -13.52 9.54
C ALA A 391 -17.58 -14.26 8.20
N ALA A 392 -16.56 -14.22 7.35
CA ALA A 392 -16.54 -14.98 6.09
C ALA A 392 -16.02 -16.43 6.24
N ALA A 393 -15.42 -16.77 7.39
CA ALA A 393 -14.85 -18.10 7.63
C ALA A 393 -15.87 -19.10 8.21
N THR A 394 -17.13 -18.69 8.41
CA THR A 394 -18.14 -19.46 9.15
C THR A 394 -19.42 -19.79 8.39
N ASP A 395 -19.51 -19.46 7.09
CA ASP A 395 -20.64 -19.84 6.24
C ASP A 395 -20.21 -20.85 5.16
#